data_AF-A0A545SIT4-F1
#
_entry.id   AF-A0A545SIT4-F1
#
_cell.length_a   1.000
_cell.length_b   1.000
_cell.length_c   1.000
_cell.angle_alpha   90.00
_cell.angle_beta   90.00
_cell.angle_gamma   90.00
#
_symmetry.space_group_name_H-M   'P 1'
#
loop_
_entity.id
_entity.type
_entity.pdbx_description
1 polymer ?
#
loop_
_entity_poly.entity_id
_entity_poly.type
_entity_poly.pdbx_seq_one_letter_code
_entity_poly.pdbx_strand_id
1 'polypeptide(L)'
;MSQRLSVDEFVAKVRSLSVVEIGKLPLETLPETIPSDLIRNSPQPLRGVLEKLAFDVNVHELREQQGIEKTFGNTAAQAMDKARGYEADIAIARLRQKMADIAPSIEKWRAGKVTHYAMAQTMQTVRELVHDLHAERARLARAELVLHDCLANPDRFSARLQDAMERIRHFAGKIDLTLGEYHALQLEVTAAEMTDKRRQIQESDQKKKGLLEDLTALEEQLKRPTSLFSRLVPWTARKHEEGLKHNISDMHQRILSEEWVMAETQLTRWLDSMVDASLYMSAGTTQQHLRSARLNLFYLLNAFCEQQEAAAKQIARNPFIQVDPKKAIEYMLMSERFILDYFAKKRAEIIEWLGNAADTRLRSLENLEIDLITEMKRNIR
;
A
#
# COMPACT_ATOMS: atom_id res chain seq x y z
N MET A 1 -43.30 -13.77 -6.60
CA MET A 1 -42.10 -13.92 -5.75
C MET A 1 -41.96 -12.66 -4.92
N SER A 2 -41.83 -12.80 -3.61
CA SER A 2 -41.98 -11.67 -2.69
C SER A 2 -40.59 -11.25 -2.18
N GLN A 3 -40.18 -10.03 -2.53
CA GLN A 3 -38.91 -9.46 -2.10
C GLN A 3 -38.90 -9.32 -0.56
N ARG A 4 -37.77 -9.65 0.08
CA ARG A 4 -37.58 -9.42 1.52
C ARG A 4 -37.60 -7.92 1.79
N LEU A 5 -38.28 -7.54 2.86
CA LEU A 5 -38.30 -6.16 3.34
C LEU A 5 -36.95 -5.80 3.94
N SER A 6 -36.49 -4.57 3.69
CA SER A 6 -35.40 -4.00 4.46
C SER A 6 -35.82 -3.84 5.94
N VAL A 7 -34.85 -3.74 6.84
CA VAL A 7 -35.12 -3.50 8.26
C VAL A 7 -35.95 -2.22 8.44
N ASP A 8 -35.64 -1.16 7.70
CA ASP A 8 -36.35 0.12 7.78
C ASP A 8 -37.78 0.03 7.23
N GLU A 9 -37.98 -0.69 6.12
CA GLU A 9 -39.31 -0.96 5.56
C GLU A 9 -40.17 -1.79 6.52
N PHE A 10 -39.56 -2.78 7.17
CA PHE A 10 -40.23 -3.57 8.18
C PHE A 10 -40.61 -2.72 9.41
N VAL A 11 -39.70 -1.87 9.91
CA VAL A 11 -40.00 -0.92 10.99
C VAL A 11 -41.14 0.02 10.61
N ALA A 12 -41.16 0.54 9.38
CA ALA A 12 -42.24 1.38 8.88
C ALA A 12 -43.59 0.63 8.82
N LYS A 13 -43.59 -0.64 8.40
CA LYS A 13 -44.78 -1.51 8.42
C LYS A 13 -45.27 -1.80 9.83
N VAL A 14 -44.37 -2.06 10.77
CA VAL A 14 -44.71 -2.29 12.18
C VAL A 14 -45.39 -1.07 12.81
N ARG A 15 -45.03 0.14 12.36
CA ARG A 15 -45.65 1.39 12.83
C ARG A 15 -47.01 1.70 12.20
N SER A 16 -47.33 1.11 11.04
CA SER A 16 -48.52 1.45 10.25
C SER A 16 -49.59 0.37 10.23
N LEU A 17 -49.22 -0.89 10.44
CA LEU A 17 -50.14 -2.03 10.42
C LEU A 17 -50.68 -2.36 11.81
N SER A 18 -51.84 -3.02 11.85
CA SER A 18 -52.38 -3.57 13.10
C SER A 18 -51.57 -4.77 13.59
N VAL A 19 -51.65 -5.06 14.90
CA VAL A 19 -50.96 -6.21 15.52
C VAL A 19 -51.32 -7.55 14.86
N VAL A 20 -52.58 -7.70 14.45
CA VAL A 20 -53.09 -8.91 13.79
C VAL A 20 -52.51 -9.05 12.37
N GLU A 21 -52.35 -7.95 11.64
CA GLU A 21 -51.76 -7.96 10.30
C GLU A 21 -50.26 -8.25 10.35
N ILE A 22 -49.54 -7.67 11.33
CA ILE A 22 -48.11 -7.93 11.54
C ILE A 22 -47.87 -9.43 11.79
N GLY A 23 -48.69 -10.06 12.64
CA GLY A 23 -48.58 -11.49 12.95
C GLY A 23 -48.88 -12.44 11.78
N LYS A 24 -49.46 -11.93 10.68
CA LYS A 24 -49.78 -12.71 9.46
C LYS A 24 -48.75 -12.50 8.34
N LEU A 25 -47.71 -11.70 8.56
CA LEU A 25 -46.69 -11.48 7.55
C LEU A 25 -45.96 -12.79 7.22
N PRO A 26 -45.80 -13.15 5.92
CA PRO A 26 -45.05 -14.35 5.53
C PRO A 26 -43.59 -14.25 5.97
N LEU A 27 -43.04 -15.31 6.58
CA LEU A 27 -41.65 -15.34 7.04
C LEU A 27 -40.65 -15.04 5.92
N GLU A 28 -40.96 -15.45 4.69
CA GLU A 28 -40.14 -15.22 3.49
C GLU A 28 -39.99 -13.73 3.13
N THR A 29 -40.95 -12.89 3.55
CA THR A 29 -40.94 -11.43 3.29
C THR A 29 -40.27 -10.62 4.40
N LEU A 30 -40.03 -11.23 5.55
CA LEU A 30 -39.46 -10.55 6.70
C LEU A 30 -37.94 -10.34 6.52
N PRO A 31 -37.36 -9.33 7.19
CA PRO A 31 -35.91 -9.19 7.24
C PRO A 31 -35.28 -10.42 7.91
N GLU A 32 -34.02 -10.72 7.56
CA GLU A 32 -33.24 -11.83 8.14
C GLU A 32 -33.13 -11.78 9.66
N THR A 33 -33.20 -10.58 10.24
CA THR A 33 -33.13 -10.38 11.68
C THR A 33 -34.07 -9.23 12.05
N ILE A 34 -34.94 -9.47 13.03
CA ILE A 34 -35.80 -8.43 13.59
C ILE A 34 -35.00 -7.70 14.68
N PRO A 35 -34.88 -6.36 14.63
CA PRO A 35 -34.09 -5.61 15.61
C PRO A 35 -34.59 -5.81 17.05
N SER A 36 -33.68 -6.15 17.96
CA SER A 36 -34.01 -6.34 19.39
C SER A 36 -34.58 -5.08 20.02
N ASP A 37 -34.13 -3.91 19.58
CA ASP A 37 -34.56 -2.62 20.12
C ASP A 37 -36.01 -2.31 19.71
N LEU A 38 -36.41 -2.69 18.50
CA LEU A 38 -37.79 -2.58 18.05
C LEU A 38 -38.71 -3.42 18.93
N ILE A 39 -38.29 -4.65 19.25
CA ILE A 39 -39.04 -5.57 20.11
C ILE A 39 -39.15 -5.00 21.53
N ARG A 40 -38.03 -4.56 22.11
CA ARG A 40 -37.97 -4.04 23.49
C ARG A 40 -38.80 -2.79 23.68
N ASN A 41 -38.79 -1.89 22.69
CA ASN A 41 -39.45 -0.59 22.76
C ASN A 41 -40.94 -0.65 22.34
N SER A 42 -41.45 -1.81 21.92
CA SER A 42 -42.85 -1.97 21.52
C SER A 42 -43.77 -2.25 22.71
N PRO A 43 -44.98 -1.67 22.75
CA PRO A 43 -45.97 -1.96 23.79
C PRO A 43 -46.59 -3.36 23.62
N GLN A 44 -47.18 -3.91 24.68
CA GLN A 44 -48.04 -5.09 24.56
C GLN A 44 -49.37 -4.71 23.90
N PRO A 45 -49.98 -5.57 23.03
CA PRO A 45 -49.60 -6.95 22.69
C PRO A 45 -48.62 -7.08 21.50
N LEU A 46 -48.25 -5.97 20.86
CA LEU A 46 -47.39 -5.96 19.67
C LEU A 46 -46.04 -6.62 19.94
N ARG A 47 -45.45 -6.35 21.11
CA ARG A 47 -44.18 -6.96 21.54
C ARG A 47 -44.22 -8.49 21.48
N GLY A 48 -45.27 -9.14 22.00
CA GLY A 48 -45.38 -10.59 21.96
C GLY A 48 -45.46 -11.16 20.54
N VAL A 49 -46.09 -10.43 19.61
CA VAL A 49 -46.12 -10.81 18.19
C VAL A 49 -44.75 -10.66 17.56
N LEU A 50 -44.03 -9.57 17.83
CA LEU A 50 -42.68 -9.35 17.30
C LEU A 50 -41.67 -10.36 17.86
N GLU A 51 -41.76 -10.72 19.15
CA GLU A 51 -40.93 -11.77 19.77
C GLU A 51 -41.16 -13.12 19.08
N LYS A 52 -42.42 -13.49 18.83
CA LYS A 52 -42.76 -14.72 18.11
C LYS A 52 -42.25 -14.70 16.67
N LEU A 53 -42.49 -13.62 15.92
CA LEU A 53 -41.99 -13.50 14.56
C LEU A 53 -40.46 -13.56 14.50
N ALA A 54 -39.77 -12.93 15.44
CA ALA A 54 -38.31 -12.98 15.51
C ALA A 54 -37.81 -14.41 15.74
N PHE A 55 -38.47 -15.17 16.62
CA PHE A 55 -38.19 -16.58 16.82
C PHE A 55 -38.44 -17.41 15.56
N ASP A 56 -39.61 -17.26 14.93
CA ASP A 56 -39.99 -18.02 13.73
C ASP A 56 -39.05 -17.73 12.55
N VAL A 57 -38.63 -16.47 12.37
CA VAL A 57 -37.61 -16.07 11.38
C VAL A 57 -36.28 -16.75 11.69
N ASN A 58 -35.79 -16.70 12.93
CA ASN A 58 -34.52 -17.33 13.30
C ASN A 58 -34.52 -18.85 13.05
N VAL A 59 -35.62 -19.53 13.38
CA VAL A 59 -35.78 -20.98 13.11
C VAL A 59 -35.80 -21.26 11.61
N HIS A 60 -36.50 -20.43 10.83
CA HIS A 60 -36.52 -20.54 9.37
C HIS A 60 -35.11 -20.37 8.79
N GLU A 61 -34.38 -19.32 9.17
CA GLU A 61 -33.02 -19.06 8.70
C GLU A 61 -32.05 -20.18 9.07
N LEU A 62 -32.17 -20.75 10.26
CA LEU A 62 -31.35 -21.90 10.67
C LEU A 62 -31.63 -23.13 9.80
N ARG A 63 -32.89 -23.41 9.48
CA ARG A 63 -33.26 -24.53 8.60
C ARG A 63 -32.76 -24.34 7.18
N GLU A 64 -32.84 -23.11 6.68
CA GLU A 64 -32.31 -22.75 5.36
C GLU A 64 -30.78 -22.93 5.32
N GLN A 65 -30.07 -22.47 6.35
CA GLN A 65 -28.63 -22.65 6.47
C GLN A 65 -28.24 -24.14 6.53
N GLN A 66 -28.94 -24.95 7.32
CA GLN A 66 -28.75 -26.40 7.35
C GLN A 66 -29.06 -27.05 6.00
N GLY A 67 -30.03 -26.52 5.26
CA GLY A 67 -30.36 -26.96 3.91
C GLY A 67 -29.22 -26.71 2.93
N ILE A 68 -28.62 -25.51 2.97
CA ILE A 68 -27.45 -25.15 2.17
C ILE A 68 -26.26 -26.05 2.54
N GLU A 69 -25.99 -26.23 3.83
CA GLU A 69 -24.90 -27.09 4.31
C GLU A 69 -25.06 -28.54 3.83
N LYS A 70 -26.28 -29.09 3.89
CA LYS A 70 -26.55 -30.46 3.41
C LYS A 70 -26.40 -30.60 1.90
N THR A 71 -26.73 -29.56 1.14
CA THR A 71 -26.76 -29.61 -0.33
C THR A 71 -25.39 -29.30 -0.94
N PHE A 72 -24.69 -28.31 -0.40
CA PHE A 72 -23.46 -27.74 -0.95
C PHE A 72 -22.25 -27.86 -0.02
N GLY A 73 -22.42 -28.33 1.22
CA GLY A 73 -21.36 -28.49 2.20
C GLY A 73 -21.13 -27.25 3.08
N ASN A 74 -20.24 -27.42 4.06
CA ASN A 74 -19.93 -26.40 5.07
C ASN A 74 -19.27 -25.14 4.46
N THR A 75 -18.47 -25.28 3.40
CA THR A 75 -17.82 -24.15 2.73
C THR A 75 -18.83 -23.17 2.13
N ALA A 76 -19.91 -23.68 1.53
CA ALA A 76 -21.01 -22.86 1.01
C ALA A 76 -21.77 -22.16 2.14
N ALA A 77 -22.05 -22.86 3.24
CA ALA A 77 -22.68 -22.26 4.42
C ALA A 77 -21.84 -21.12 5.02
N GLN A 78 -20.52 -21.28 5.09
CA GLN A 78 -19.59 -20.22 5.53
C GLN A 78 -19.56 -19.04 4.55
N ALA A 79 -19.58 -19.30 3.24
CA ALA A 79 -19.65 -18.24 2.23
C ALA A 79 -20.94 -17.43 2.34
N MET A 80 -22.07 -18.08 2.63
CA MET A 80 -23.36 -17.43 2.90
C MET A 80 -23.32 -16.56 4.16
N ASP A 81 -22.69 -17.03 5.23
CA ASP A 81 -22.53 -16.22 6.44
C ASP A 81 -21.62 -15.01 6.17
N LYS A 82 -20.56 -15.20 5.39
CA LYS A 82 -19.66 -14.11 4.98
C LYS A 82 -20.38 -13.02 4.19
N ALA A 83 -21.36 -13.38 3.37
CA ALA A 83 -22.18 -12.45 2.60
C ALA A 83 -23.01 -11.49 3.47
N ARG A 84 -23.20 -11.78 4.76
CA ARG A 84 -23.86 -10.85 5.70
C ARG A 84 -23.03 -9.60 5.97
N GLY A 85 -21.71 -9.66 5.79
CA GLY A 85 -20.83 -8.49 5.77
C GLY A 85 -20.50 -7.84 7.12
N TYR A 86 -20.91 -8.41 8.26
CA TYR A 86 -20.64 -7.82 9.58
C TYR A 86 -19.15 -7.56 9.82
N GLU A 87 -18.28 -8.53 9.50
CA GLU A 87 -16.82 -8.38 9.65
C GLU A 87 -16.25 -7.30 8.72
N ALA A 88 -16.77 -7.23 7.49
CA ALA A 88 -16.34 -6.24 6.50
C ALA A 88 -16.71 -4.82 6.93
N ASP A 89 -17.96 -4.58 7.37
CA ASP A 89 -18.40 -3.27 7.85
C ASP A 89 -17.62 -2.83 9.10
N ILE A 90 -17.32 -3.74 10.04
CA ILE A 90 -16.48 -3.45 11.21
C ILE A 90 -15.07 -3.04 10.78
N ALA A 91 -14.45 -3.79 9.87
CA ALA A 91 -13.10 -3.49 9.39
C ALA A 91 -13.04 -2.16 8.64
N ILE A 92 -14.02 -1.88 7.77
CA ILE A 92 -14.15 -0.60 7.06
C ILE A 92 -14.31 0.55 8.06
N ALA A 93 -15.21 0.41 9.05
CA ALA A 93 -15.46 1.44 10.04
C ALA A 93 -14.21 1.75 10.88
N ARG A 94 -13.45 0.73 11.28
CA ARG A 94 -12.19 0.89 12.02
C ARG A 94 -11.15 1.67 11.20
N LEU A 95 -10.95 1.32 9.93
CA LEU A 95 -9.99 2.02 9.08
C LEU A 95 -10.41 3.47 8.86
N ARG A 96 -11.70 3.72 8.54
CA ARG A 96 -12.22 5.09 8.36
C ARG A 96 -12.10 5.94 9.61
N GLN A 97 -12.40 5.37 10.78
CA GLN A 97 -12.21 6.08 12.04
C GLN A 97 -10.74 6.45 12.25
N LYS A 98 -9.82 5.51 12.01
CA LYS A 98 -8.38 5.77 12.14
C LYS A 98 -7.90 6.83 11.16
N MET A 99 -8.40 6.82 9.91
CA MET A 99 -8.12 7.85 8.91
C MET A 99 -8.64 9.23 9.35
N ALA A 100 -9.82 9.30 9.98
CA ALA A 100 -10.35 10.52 10.55
C ALA A 100 -9.49 11.02 11.73
N ASP A 101 -9.01 10.11 12.59
CA ASP A 101 -8.16 10.44 13.73
C ASP A 101 -6.82 11.08 13.29
N ILE A 102 -6.26 10.65 12.16
CA ILE A 102 -5.00 11.20 11.62
C ILE A 102 -5.19 12.42 10.73
N ALA A 103 -6.42 12.77 10.35
CA ALA A 103 -6.72 13.91 9.48
C ALA A 103 -6.09 15.24 9.96
N PRO A 104 -6.13 15.60 11.27
CA PRO A 104 -5.48 16.81 11.76
C PRO A 104 -3.95 16.80 11.56
N SER A 105 -3.32 15.63 11.64
CA SER A 105 -1.87 15.48 11.41
C SER A 105 -1.54 15.66 9.93
N ILE A 106 -2.39 15.15 9.03
CA ILE A 106 -2.26 15.36 7.57
C ILE A 106 -2.33 16.84 7.24
N GLU A 107 -3.29 17.57 7.80
CA GLU A 107 -3.42 19.02 7.57
C GLU A 107 -2.19 19.79 8.05
N LYS A 108 -1.68 19.47 9.25
CA LYS A 108 -0.44 20.08 9.76
C LYS A 108 0.76 19.75 8.89
N TRP A 109 0.85 18.52 8.39
CA TRP A 109 1.91 18.10 7.47
C TRP A 109 1.84 18.84 6.14
N ARG A 110 0.67 18.93 5.50
CA ARG A 110 0.45 19.72 4.27
C ARG A 110 0.79 21.20 4.46
N ALA A 111 0.56 21.75 5.65
CA ALA A 111 0.94 23.12 6.02
C ALA A 111 2.43 23.28 6.38
N GLY A 112 3.26 22.25 6.24
CA GLY A 112 4.70 22.29 6.54
C GLY A 112 5.03 22.32 8.03
N LYS A 113 4.06 22.05 8.92
CA LYS A 113 4.27 22.06 10.39
C LYS A 113 4.79 20.73 10.95
N VAL A 114 4.78 19.68 10.13
CA VAL A 114 5.24 18.33 10.47
C VAL A 114 6.15 17.85 9.35
N THR A 115 7.22 17.13 9.69
CA THR A 115 8.16 16.59 8.69
C THR A 115 7.56 15.41 7.95
N HIS A 116 8.03 15.14 6.72
CA HIS A 116 7.61 13.97 5.94
C HIS A 116 7.86 12.66 6.70
N TYR A 117 9.01 12.55 7.38
CA TYR A 117 9.34 11.40 8.21
C TYR A 117 8.32 11.17 9.34
N ALA A 118 7.94 12.22 10.07
CA ALA A 118 6.96 12.10 11.16
C ALA A 118 5.57 11.70 10.64
N MET A 119 5.18 12.23 9.48
CA MET A 119 3.92 11.84 8.83
C MET A 119 3.95 10.37 8.37
N ALA A 120 5.06 9.89 7.81
CA ALA A 120 5.20 8.50 7.42
C ALA A 120 5.13 7.53 8.61
N GLN A 121 5.67 7.91 9.76
CA GLN A 121 5.50 7.13 11.00
C GLN A 121 4.04 7.11 11.46
N THR A 122 3.32 8.23 11.35
CA THR A 122 1.89 8.28 11.66
C THR A 122 1.10 7.37 10.72
N MET A 123 1.41 7.36 9.42
CA MET A 123 0.79 6.47 8.44
C MET A 123 1.06 4.98 8.72
N GLN A 124 2.25 4.64 9.24
CA GLN A 124 2.59 3.27 9.61
C GLN A 124 1.65 2.70 10.68
N THR A 125 1.09 3.54 11.57
CA THR A 125 0.11 3.11 12.60
C THR A 125 -1.23 2.66 12.01
N VAL A 126 -1.50 2.95 10.75
CA VAL A 126 -2.73 2.55 10.03
C VAL A 126 -2.52 1.23 9.28
N ARG A 127 -1.25 0.81 9.08
CA ARG A 127 -0.90 -0.31 8.20
C ARG A 127 -1.45 -1.66 8.66
N GLU A 128 -1.55 -1.89 9.97
CA GLU A 128 -2.14 -3.11 10.52
C GLU A 128 -3.62 -3.24 10.14
N LEU A 129 -4.38 -2.14 10.23
CA LEU A 129 -5.80 -2.13 9.83
C LEU A 129 -5.98 -2.35 8.33
N VAL A 130 -5.03 -1.87 7.52
CA VAL A 130 -5.01 -2.10 6.07
C VAL A 130 -4.77 -3.58 5.78
N HIS A 131 -3.82 -4.21 6.49
CA HIS A 131 -3.57 -5.65 6.37
C HIS A 131 -4.80 -6.48 6.75
N ASP A 132 -5.49 -6.13 7.84
CA ASP A 132 -6.75 -6.77 8.23
C ASP A 132 -7.79 -6.64 7.12
N LEU A 133 -7.91 -5.46 6.52
CA LEU A 133 -8.87 -5.21 5.44
C LEU A 133 -8.54 -5.97 4.15
N HIS A 134 -7.25 -6.16 3.83
CA HIS A 134 -6.83 -7.10 2.79
C HIS A 134 -7.22 -8.55 3.16
N ALA A 135 -6.94 -9.00 4.38
CA ALA A 135 -7.33 -10.35 4.81
C ALA A 135 -8.85 -10.58 4.70
N GLU A 136 -9.66 -9.55 4.98
CA GLU A 136 -11.11 -9.57 4.76
C GLU A 136 -11.49 -9.64 3.27
N ARG A 137 -10.84 -8.83 2.42
CA ARG A 137 -11.09 -8.83 0.97
C ARG A 137 -10.82 -10.18 0.31
N ALA A 138 -9.77 -10.90 0.72
CA ALA A 138 -9.52 -12.25 0.23
C ALA A 138 -10.52 -13.28 0.77
N ARG A 139 -10.96 -13.15 2.02
CA ARG A 139 -12.04 -14.00 2.54
C ARG A 139 -13.33 -13.81 1.73
N LEU A 140 -13.66 -12.58 1.34
CA LEU A 140 -14.78 -12.30 0.44
C LEU A 140 -14.57 -12.89 -0.96
N ALA A 141 -13.36 -12.76 -1.54
CA ALA A 141 -13.06 -13.33 -2.85
C ALA A 141 -13.20 -14.88 -2.87
N ARG A 142 -12.72 -15.55 -1.82
CA ARG A 142 -12.89 -17.01 -1.67
C ARG A 142 -14.37 -17.40 -1.54
N ALA A 143 -15.14 -16.64 -0.75
CA ALA A 143 -16.57 -16.87 -0.63
C ALA A 143 -17.30 -16.63 -1.96
N GLU A 144 -16.89 -15.63 -2.75
CA GLU A 144 -17.42 -15.38 -4.10
C GLU A 144 -17.23 -16.60 -5.02
N LEU A 145 -16.02 -17.19 -5.04
CA LEU A 145 -15.74 -18.40 -5.84
C LEU A 145 -16.65 -19.57 -5.42
N VAL A 146 -16.78 -19.82 -4.12
CA VAL A 146 -17.64 -20.91 -3.62
C VAL A 146 -19.10 -20.69 -4.02
N LEU A 147 -19.63 -19.47 -3.88
CA LEU A 147 -21.00 -19.17 -4.30
C LEU A 147 -21.17 -19.29 -5.82
N HIS A 148 -20.13 -18.95 -6.59
CA HIS A 148 -20.16 -19.07 -8.05
C HIS A 148 -20.31 -20.53 -8.48
N ASP A 149 -19.55 -21.43 -7.86
CA ASP A 149 -19.66 -22.86 -8.10
C ASP A 149 -21.04 -23.40 -7.70
N CYS A 150 -21.59 -22.94 -6.58
CA CYS A 150 -22.95 -23.32 -6.14
C CYS A 150 -24.02 -22.86 -7.14
N LEU A 151 -23.84 -21.71 -7.77
CA LEU A 151 -24.78 -21.17 -8.78
C LEU A 151 -24.81 -21.96 -10.08
N ALA A 152 -23.85 -22.85 -10.34
CA ALA A 152 -23.91 -23.75 -11.48
C ALA A 152 -25.04 -24.79 -11.34
N ASN A 153 -25.35 -25.20 -10.11
CA ASN A 153 -26.45 -26.12 -9.80
C ASN A 153 -27.19 -25.66 -8.53
N PRO A 154 -27.96 -24.56 -8.60
CA PRO A 154 -28.43 -23.84 -7.43
C PRO A 154 -29.59 -24.49 -6.66
N ASP A 155 -30.21 -25.54 -7.22
CA ASP A 155 -31.42 -26.19 -6.69
C ASP A 155 -32.49 -25.13 -6.30
N ARG A 156 -33.21 -25.34 -5.19
CA ARG A 156 -34.18 -24.39 -4.62
C ARG A 156 -33.56 -23.10 -4.06
N PHE A 157 -32.23 -22.99 -3.97
CA PHE A 157 -31.54 -21.88 -3.30
C PHE A 157 -31.07 -20.77 -4.25
N SER A 158 -31.40 -20.82 -5.54
CA SER A 158 -30.93 -19.89 -6.57
C SER A 158 -31.03 -18.41 -6.19
N ALA A 159 -32.19 -17.94 -5.74
CA ALA A 159 -32.39 -16.53 -5.39
C ALA A 159 -31.51 -16.10 -4.21
N ARG A 160 -31.33 -17.00 -3.24
CA ARG A 160 -30.56 -16.72 -2.02
C ARG A 160 -29.05 -16.71 -2.30
N LEU A 161 -28.57 -17.60 -3.16
CA LEU A 161 -27.18 -17.62 -3.62
C LEU A 161 -26.86 -16.36 -4.45
N GLN A 162 -27.80 -15.89 -5.29
CA GLN A 162 -27.66 -14.65 -6.04
C GLN A 162 -27.61 -13.42 -5.13
N ASP A 163 -28.52 -13.29 -4.16
CA ASP A 163 -28.49 -12.18 -3.19
C ASP A 163 -27.18 -12.18 -2.39
N ALA A 164 -26.73 -13.35 -1.92
CA ALA A 164 -25.45 -13.45 -1.22
C ALA A 164 -24.25 -13.04 -2.10
N MET A 165 -24.25 -13.43 -3.39
CA MET A 165 -23.24 -13.03 -4.35
C MET A 165 -23.21 -11.50 -4.55
N GLU A 166 -24.37 -10.87 -4.71
CA GLU A 166 -24.49 -9.42 -4.86
C GLU A 166 -24.00 -8.68 -3.61
N ARG A 167 -24.36 -9.18 -2.41
CA ARG A 167 -23.86 -8.61 -1.14
C ARG A 167 -22.34 -8.73 -1.02
N ILE A 168 -21.74 -9.89 -1.34
CA ILE A 168 -20.29 -10.05 -1.32
C ILE A 168 -19.61 -9.03 -2.24
N ARG A 169 -20.11 -8.86 -3.46
CA ARG A 169 -19.58 -7.88 -4.42
C ARG A 169 -19.71 -6.45 -3.92
N HIS A 170 -20.83 -6.12 -3.29
CA HIS A 170 -21.05 -4.82 -2.67
C HIS A 170 -20.03 -4.54 -1.56
N PHE A 171 -19.83 -5.48 -0.63
CA PHE A 171 -18.83 -5.33 0.44
C PHE A 171 -17.40 -5.32 -0.11
N ALA A 172 -17.08 -6.13 -1.11
CA ALA A 172 -15.80 -6.11 -1.79
C ALA A 172 -15.51 -4.73 -2.41
N GLY A 173 -16.51 -4.14 -3.08
CA GLY A 173 -16.41 -2.79 -3.63
C GLY A 173 -16.21 -1.70 -2.58
N LYS A 174 -16.90 -1.78 -1.43
CA LYS A 174 -16.68 -0.86 -0.30
C LYS A 174 -15.28 -0.99 0.29
N ILE A 175 -14.77 -2.21 0.43
CA ILE A 175 -13.39 -2.46 0.87
C ILE A 175 -12.41 -1.85 -0.11
N ASP A 176 -12.55 -2.14 -1.41
CA ASP A 176 -11.65 -1.65 -2.45
C ASP A 176 -11.66 -0.11 -2.52
N LEU A 177 -12.82 0.54 -2.34
CA LEU A 177 -12.92 2.00 -2.21
C LEU A 177 -12.13 2.54 -1.00
N THR A 178 -12.33 1.94 0.17
CA THR A 178 -11.69 2.39 1.42
C THR A 178 -10.18 2.18 1.39
N LEU A 179 -9.71 1.07 0.81
CA LEU A 179 -8.30 0.84 0.53
C LEU A 179 -7.74 1.88 -0.45
N GLY A 180 -8.50 2.23 -1.51
CA GLY A 180 -8.12 3.27 -2.46
C GLY A 180 -7.93 4.65 -1.80
N GLU A 181 -8.81 5.04 -0.88
CA GLU A 181 -8.67 6.28 -0.10
C GLU A 181 -7.36 6.29 0.71
N TYR A 182 -7.05 5.17 1.40
CA TYR A 182 -5.81 5.03 2.15
C TYR A 182 -4.57 5.08 1.25
N HIS A 183 -4.54 4.30 0.18
CA HIS A 183 -3.36 4.21 -0.68
C HIS A 183 -3.11 5.50 -1.45
N ALA A 184 -4.15 6.26 -1.80
CA ALA A 184 -3.99 7.60 -2.38
C ALA A 184 -3.25 8.55 -1.43
N LEU A 185 -3.64 8.56 -0.14
CA LEU A 185 -2.97 9.35 0.88
C LEU A 185 -1.54 8.86 1.15
N GLN A 186 -1.35 7.54 1.22
CA GLN A 186 -0.03 6.95 1.41
C GLN A 186 0.92 7.32 0.27
N LEU A 187 0.42 7.33 -0.97
CA LEU A 187 1.18 7.77 -2.14
C LEU A 187 1.55 9.24 -2.07
N GLU A 188 0.65 10.11 -1.62
CA GLU A 188 0.92 11.54 -1.42
C GLU A 188 2.12 11.75 -0.48
N VAL A 189 2.09 11.10 0.69
CA VAL A 189 3.16 11.17 1.69
C VAL A 189 4.47 10.61 1.13
N THR A 190 4.39 9.44 0.48
CA THR A 190 5.53 8.74 -0.11
C THR A 190 6.18 9.55 -1.23
N ALA A 191 5.40 10.16 -2.11
CA ALA A 191 5.89 11.00 -3.20
C ALA A 191 6.66 12.22 -2.68
N ALA A 192 6.18 12.80 -1.57
CA ALA A 192 6.84 13.92 -0.94
C ALA A 192 8.15 13.49 -0.24
N GLU A 193 8.17 12.35 0.46
CA GLU A 193 9.42 11.78 0.99
C GLU A 193 10.47 11.55 -0.11
N MET A 194 10.06 10.98 -1.24
CA MET A 194 10.96 10.76 -2.38
C MET A 194 11.49 12.07 -2.96
N THR A 195 10.65 13.10 -3.04
CA THR A 195 11.06 14.45 -3.48
C THR A 195 12.13 15.02 -2.53
N ASP A 196 11.93 14.88 -1.23
CA ASP A 196 12.87 15.33 -0.21
C ASP A 196 14.20 14.57 -0.28
N LYS A 197 14.16 13.25 -0.44
CA LYS A 197 15.38 12.44 -0.58
C LYS A 197 16.15 12.82 -1.85
N ARG A 198 15.43 13.03 -2.97
CA ARG A 198 16.04 13.51 -4.22
C ARG A 198 16.76 14.84 -4.02
N ARG A 199 16.12 15.80 -3.34
CA ARG A 199 16.74 17.10 -3.03
C ARG A 199 17.99 16.93 -2.17
N GLN A 200 17.94 16.09 -1.13
CA GLN A 200 19.11 15.81 -0.28
C GLN A 200 20.29 15.25 -1.08
N ILE A 201 20.03 14.33 -2.01
CA ILE A 201 21.06 13.77 -2.91
C ILE A 201 21.65 14.88 -3.78
N GLN A 202 20.82 15.70 -4.42
CA GLN A 202 21.29 16.80 -5.26
C GLN A 202 22.14 17.83 -4.50
N GLU A 203 21.73 18.19 -3.28
CA GLU A 203 22.48 19.11 -2.43
C GLU A 203 23.84 18.52 -2.02
N SER A 204 23.88 17.23 -1.66
CA SER A 204 25.11 16.51 -1.34
C SER A 204 26.03 16.40 -2.56
N ASP A 205 25.51 16.03 -3.73
CA ASP A 205 26.29 15.93 -4.97
C ASP A 205 26.85 17.29 -5.40
N GLN A 206 26.09 18.38 -5.24
CA GLN A 206 26.56 19.74 -5.53
C GLN A 206 27.68 20.17 -4.58
N LYS A 207 27.56 19.89 -3.27
CA LYS A 207 28.63 20.15 -2.30
C LYS A 207 29.87 19.32 -2.63
N LYS A 208 29.71 18.04 -2.93
CA LYS A 208 30.81 17.13 -3.31
C LYS A 208 31.53 17.64 -4.55
N LYS A 209 30.79 18.12 -5.56
CA LYS A 209 31.38 18.72 -6.76
C LYS A 209 32.20 19.97 -6.44
N GLY A 210 31.68 20.89 -5.63
CA GLY A 210 32.43 22.06 -5.18
C GLY A 210 33.71 21.69 -4.42
N LEU A 211 33.63 20.71 -3.52
CA LEU A 211 34.81 20.20 -2.81
C LEU A 211 35.81 19.54 -3.75
N LEU A 212 35.37 18.84 -4.81
CA LEU A 212 36.29 18.25 -5.79
C LEU A 212 37.00 19.33 -6.62
N GLU A 213 36.30 20.40 -7.02
CA GLU A 213 36.88 21.54 -7.73
C GLU A 213 37.95 22.24 -6.86
N ASP A 214 37.64 22.51 -5.60
CA ASP A 214 38.59 23.08 -4.64
C ASP A 214 39.82 22.16 -4.43
N LEU A 215 39.61 20.83 -4.42
CA LEU A 215 40.67 19.85 -4.23
C LEU A 215 41.61 19.85 -5.44
N THR A 216 41.06 19.88 -6.65
CA THR A 216 41.87 20.00 -7.87
C THR A 216 42.68 21.30 -7.89
N ALA A 217 42.11 22.41 -7.43
CA ALA A 217 42.83 23.68 -7.33
C ALA A 217 43.99 23.62 -6.32
N LEU A 218 43.80 22.96 -5.16
CA LEU A 218 44.87 22.74 -4.18
C LEU A 218 45.95 21.78 -4.71
N GLU A 219 45.56 20.71 -5.40
CA GLU A 219 46.52 19.81 -6.04
C GLU A 219 47.33 20.51 -7.13
N GLU A 220 46.70 21.38 -7.93
CA GLU A 220 47.39 22.19 -8.92
C GLU A 220 48.37 23.17 -8.27
N GLN A 221 47.99 23.78 -7.14
CA GLN A 221 48.89 24.64 -6.36
C GLN A 221 50.10 23.87 -5.82
N LEU A 222 49.90 22.62 -5.40
CA LEU A 222 50.97 21.72 -4.96
C LEU A 222 51.88 21.29 -6.13
N LYS A 223 51.32 21.07 -7.33
CA LYS A 223 52.05 20.68 -8.54
C LYS A 223 52.79 21.84 -9.21
N ARG A 224 52.44 23.10 -8.91
CA ARG A 224 53.13 24.27 -9.48
C ARG A 224 54.58 24.32 -9.00
N PRO A 225 55.55 24.53 -9.91
CA PRO A 225 56.96 24.56 -9.55
C PRO A 225 57.24 25.70 -8.56
N THR A 226 57.96 25.36 -7.50
CA THR A 226 58.40 26.29 -6.44
C THR A 226 59.15 27.47 -7.04
N SER A 227 58.70 28.70 -6.75
CA SER A 227 59.30 29.93 -7.28
C SER A 227 60.77 30.08 -6.85
N LEU A 228 61.57 30.83 -7.59
CA LEU A 228 63.00 31.07 -7.26
C LEU A 228 63.19 31.58 -5.81
N PHE A 229 62.20 32.28 -5.25
CA PHE A 229 62.20 32.76 -3.86
C PHE A 229 62.06 31.64 -2.83
N SER A 230 61.30 30.59 -3.14
CA SER A 230 61.12 29.41 -2.27
C SER A 230 62.33 28.48 -2.24
N ARG A 231 63.23 28.57 -3.22
CA ARG A 231 64.56 27.92 -3.17
C ARG A 231 65.52 28.62 -2.21
N LEU A 232 65.33 29.91 -1.96
CA LEU A 232 66.17 30.71 -1.06
C LEU A 232 65.75 30.59 0.42
N VAL A 233 64.49 30.21 0.70
CA VAL A 233 64.00 29.99 2.07
C VAL A 233 63.26 28.63 2.15
N PRO A 234 63.99 27.51 2.32
CA PRO A 234 63.40 26.16 2.25
C PRO A 234 62.39 25.84 3.35
N TRP A 235 62.53 26.48 4.52
CA TRP A 235 61.69 26.21 5.70
C TRP A 235 60.27 26.75 5.55
N THR A 236 60.08 27.91 4.89
CA THR A 236 58.75 28.47 4.62
C THR A 236 58.05 27.71 3.50
N ALA A 237 58.80 27.25 2.50
CA ALA A 237 58.29 26.40 1.42
C ALA A 237 57.80 25.04 1.94
N ARG A 238 58.57 24.37 2.81
CA ARG A 238 58.17 23.11 3.46
C ARG A 238 56.91 23.27 4.32
N LYS A 239 56.85 24.32 5.14
CA LYS A 239 55.66 24.60 5.97
C LYS A 239 54.41 24.88 5.13
N HIS A 240 54.57 25.54 3.98
CA HIS A 240 53.47 25.77 3.04
C HIS A 240 53.02 24.47 2.35
N GLU A 241 53.96 23.62 1.93
CA GLU A 241 53.69 22.31 1.34
C GLU A 241 53.00 21.34 2.31
N GLU A 242 53.46 21.29 3.56
CA GLU A 242 52.83 20.52 4.64
C GLU A 242 51.42 21.04 4.96
N GLY A 243 51.23 22.35 4.97
CA GLY A 243 49.90 22.97 5.13
C GLY A 243 48.95 22.62 3.98
N LEU A 244 49.42 22.63 2.73
CA LEU A 244 48.64 22.20 1.57
C LEU A 244 48.29 20.71 1.64
N LYS A 245 49.23 19.85 2.04
CA LYS A 245 48.98 18.41 2.25
C LYS A 245 47.95 18.15 3.33
N HIS A 246 48.00 18.88 4.44
CA HIS A 246 47.00 18.80 5.50
C HIS A 246 45.62 19.23 5.00
N ASN A 247 45.53 20.36 4.29
CA ASN A 247 44.27 20.84 3.71
C ASN A 247 43.68 19.85 2.68
N ILE A 248 44.52 19.24 1.83
CA ILE A 248 44.11 18.19 0.89
C ILE A 248 43.56 16.97 1.64
N SER A 249 44.24 16.52 2.70
CA SER A 249 43.77 15.41 3.54
C SER A 249 42.43 15.73 4.20
N ASP A 250 42.27 16.92 4.78
CA ASP A 250 41.03 17.37 5.40
C ASP A 250 39.90 17.47 4.38
N MET A 251 40.19 17.94 3.16
CA MET A 251 39.22 17.98 2.06
C MET A 251 38.80 16.59 1.60
N HIS A 252 39.72 15.63 1.51
CA HIS A 252 39.36 14.24 1.22
C HIS A 252 38.42 13.67 2.29
N GLN A 253 38.68 13.95 3.57
CA GLN A 253 37.78 13.52 4.65
C GLN A 253 36.39 14.18 4.53
N ARG A 254 36.32 15.47 4.19
CA ARG A 254 35.06 16.17 3.95
C ARG A 254 34.28 15.59 2.77
N ILE A 255 34.96 15.31 1.65
CA ILE A 255 34.35 14.68 0.47
C ILE A 255 33.74 13.33 0.82
N LEU A 256 34.43 12.52 1.63
CA LEU A 256 33.91 11.23 2.11
C LEU A 256 32.73 11.41 3.06
N SER A 257 32.73 12.46 3.90
CA SER A 257 31.64 12.71 4.85
C SER A 257 30.34 13.22 4.22
N GLU A 258 30.41 13.80 3.02
CA GLU A 258 29.23 14.26 2.28
C GLU A 258 28.55 13.12 1.50
N GLU A 259 29.00 11.86 1.63
CA GLU A 259 28.35 10.73 0.97
C GLU A 259 26.96 10.43 1.55
N TRP A 260 25.95 10.48 0.69
CA TRP A 260 24.59 10.09 1.05
C TRP A 260 24.44 8.57 0.97
N VAL A 261 23.54 8.01 1.80
CA VAL A 261 23.22 6.58 1.79
C VAL A 261 21.71 6.40 1.65
N MET A 262 21.31 5.44 0.82
CA MET A 262 19.94 4.98 0.70
C MET A 262 19.87 3.46 0.83
N ALA A 263 18.90 2.97 1.60
CA ALA A 263 18.71 1.53 1.80
C ALA A 263 17.77 0.95 0.73
N GLU A 264 18.03 -0.28 0.29
CA GLU A 264 17.15 -1.03 -0.62
C GLU A 264 15.72 -1.14 -0.06
N THR A 265 15.58 -1.31 1.26
CA THR A 265 14.29 -1.38 1.95
C THR A 265 13.45 -0.11 1.79
N GLN A 266 14.07 1.05 1.59
CA GLN A 266 13.36 2.31 1.32
C GLN A 266 12.80 2.33 -0.11
N LEU A 267 13.58 1.86 -1.09
CA LEU A 267 13.14 1.72 -2.48
C LEU A 267 11.97 0.75 -2.59
N THR A 268 12.06 -0.42 -1.95
CA THR A 268 10.98 -1.41 -1.93
C THR A 268 9.70 -0.82 -1.31
N ARG A 269 9.82 -0.10 -0.18
CA ARG A 269 8.67 0.56 0.46
C ARG A 269 7.99 1.58 -0.45
N TRP A 270 8.76 2.37 -1.20
CA TRP A 270 8.20 3.34 -2.12
C TRP A 270 7.55 2.69 -3.34
N LEU A 271 8.15 1.60 -3.85
CA LEU A 271 7.54 0.75 -4.87
C LEU A 271 6.21 0.15 -4.41
N ASP A 272 6.15 -0.41 -3.20
CA ASP A 272 4.91 -0.96 -2.61
C ASP A 272 3.80 0.10 -2.61
N SER A 273 4.11 1.30 -2.10
CA SER A 273 3.15 2.42 -2.04
C SER A 273 2.63 2.81 -3.43
N MET A 274 3.48 2.83 -4.44
CA MET A 274 3.09 3.14 -5.82
C MET A 274 2.24 2.03 -6.44
N VAL A 275 2.62 0.77 -6.24
CA VAL A 275 1.91 -0.40 -6.76
C VAL A 275 0.54 -0.50 -6.12
N ASP A 276 0.45 -0.43 -4.79
CA ASP A 276 -0.83 -0.50 -4.10
C ASP A 276 -1.75 0.66 -4.53
N ALA A 277 -1.24 1.88 -4.59
CA ALA A 277 -2.03 3.01 -5.05
C ALA A 277 -2.53 2.86 -6.50
N SER A 278 -1.75 2.21 -7.37
CA SER A 278 -2.16 1.92 -8.75
C SER A 278 -3.24 0.83 -8.84
N LEU A 279 -3.20 -0.17 -7.96
CA LEU A 279 -4.15 -1.30 -7.94
C LEU A 279 -5.54 -0.86 -7.45
N TYR A 280 -5.59 0.19 -6.63
CA TYR A 280 -6.82 0.71 -6.01
C TYR A 280 -7.23 2.10 -6.53
N MET A 281 -6.64 2.56 -7.63
CA MET A 281 -6.77 3.95 -8.07
C MET A 281 -8.21 4.34 -8.44
N SER A 282 -8.75 5.34 -7.74
CA SER A 282 -9.95 6.08 -8.16
C SER A 282 -9.54 7.22 -9.11
N ALA A 283 -10.30 7.44 -10.19
CA ALA A 283 -9.94 8.37 -11.26
C ALA A 283 -9.88 9.83 -10.77
N GLY A 284 -8.73 10.51 -10.98
CA GLY A 284 -8.62 11.98 -10.84
C GLY A 284 -7.34 12.45 -10.16
N THR A 285 -7.32 12.54 -8.83
CA THR A 285 -6.28 13.23 -8.04
C THR A 285 -4.99 12.42 -7.84
N THR A 286 -5.10 11.09 -7.78
CA THR A 286 -3.94 10.20 -7.55
C THR A 286 -2.95 10.21 -8.72
N GLN A 287 -3.37 10.54 -9.93
CA GLN A 287 -2.52 10.48 -11.13
C GLN A 287 -1.33 11.44 -11.09
N GLN A 288 -1.51 12.65 -10.54
CA GLN A 288 -0.42 13.62 -10.44
C GLN A 288 0.64 13.16 -9.42
N HIS A 289 0.20 12.67 -8.25
CA HIS A 289 1.10 12.12 -7.24
C HIS A 289 1.81 10.88 -7.76
N LEU A 290 1.12 10.03 -8.52
CA LEU A 290 1.69 8.84 -9.12
C LEU A 290 2.75 9.18 -10.18
N ARG A 291 2.49 10.17 -11.04
CA ARG A 291 3.49 10.64 -12.01
C ARG A 291 4.73 11.23 -11.30
N SER A 292 4.52 12.03 -10.27
CA SER A 292 5.62 12.60 -9.47
C SER A 292 6.42 11.50 -8.77
N ALA A 293 5.73 10.54 -8.15
CA ALA A 293 6.33 9.39 -7.49
C ALA A 293 7.17 8.54 -8.46
N ARG A 294 6.64 8.26 -9.66
CA ARG A 294 7.38 7.60 -10.75
C ARG A 294 8.68 8.32 -11.07
N LEU A 295 8.61 9.60 -11.43
CA LEU A 295 9.79 10.41 -11.78
C LEU A 295 10.85 10.42 -10.68
N ASN A 296 10.44 10.56 -9.42
CA ASN A 296 11.38 10.54 -8.31
C ASN A 296 11.94 9.15 -8.04
N LEU A 297 11.13 8.09 -8.11
CA LEU A 297 11.57 6.72 -7.94
C LEU A 297 12.66 6.37 -8.97
N PHE A 298 12.49 6.76 -10.24
CA PHE A 298 13.52 6.52 -11.25
C PHE A 298 14.84 7.21 -10.94
N TYR A 299 14.77 8.49 -10.55
CA TYR A 299 15.98 9.22 -10.13
C TYR A 299 16.68 8.50 -8.97
N LEU A 300 15.90 8.08 -7.97
CA LEU A 300 16.43 7.42 -6.78
C LEU A 300 16.98 6.02 -7.10
N LEU A 301 16.35 5.25 -7.99
CA LEU A 301 16.85 3.96 -8.46
C LEU A 301 18.18 4.11 -9.21
N ASN A 302 18.30 5.10 -10.08
CA ASN A 302 19.56 5.37 -10.78
C ASN A 302 20.65 5.77 -9.80
N ALA A 303 20.35 6.71 -8.89
CA ALA A 303 21.28 7.13 -7.85
C ALA A 303 21.72 5.93 -6.98
N PHE A 304 20.79 5.06 -6.59
CA PHE A 304 21.11 3.85 -5.83
C PHE A 304 22.06 2.93 -6.59
N CYS A 305 21.81 2.71 -7.89
CA CYS A 305 22.68 1.87 -8.71
C CYS A 305 24.09 2.48 -8.84
N GLU A 306 24.20 3.79 -9.06
CA GLU A 306 25.47 4.50 -9.06
C GLU A 306 26.20 4.37 -7.72
N GLN A 307 25.48 4.45 -6.61
CA GLN A 307 26.03 4.26 -5.26
C GLN A 307 26.56 2.82 -5.08
N GLN A 308 25.81 1.81 -5.49
CA GLN A 308 26.23 0.40 -5.43
C GLN A 308 27.45 0.14 -6.32
N GLU A 309 27.48 0.71 -7.51
CA GLU A 309 28.63 0.59 -8.41
C GLU A 309 29.88 1.26 -7.83
N ALA A 310 29.74 2.46 -7.25
CA ALA A 310 30.83 3.15 -6.57
C ALA A 310 31.37 2.34 -5.39
N ALA A 311 30.48 1.79 -4.56
CA ALA A 311 30.84 0.93 -3.44
C ALA A 311 31.56 -0.35 -3.91
N ALA A 312 31.04 -1.02 -4.95
CA ALA A 312 31.66 -2.21 -5.54
C ALA A 312 33.06 -1.93 -6.10
N LYS A 313 33.25 -0.78 -6.78
CA LYS A 313 34.56 -0.34 -7.28
C LYS A 313 35.55 -0.06 -6.15
N GLN A 314 35.11 0.55 -5.04
CA GLN A 314 35.98 0.78 -3.87
C GLN A 314 36.42 -0.56 -3.24
N ILE A 315 35.50 -1.51 -3.10
CA ILE A 315 35.79 -2.86 -2.57
C ILE A 315 36.77 -3.60 -3.49
N ALA A 316 36.53 -3.58 -4.81
CA ALA A 316 37.40 -4.25 -5.79
C ALA A 316 38.81 -3.63 -5.88
N ARG A 317 38.95 -2.34 -5.54
CA ARG A 317 40.26 -1.65 -5.46
C ARG A 317 40.98 -1.90 -4.13
N ASN A 318 40.34 -2.52 -3.15
CA ASN A 318 40.95 -2.82 -1.87
C ASN A 318 41.83 -4.08 -1.99
N PRO A 319 43.18 -3.97 -1.87
CA PRO A 319 44.09 -5.10 -2.04
C PRO A 319 43.96 -6.18 -0.94
N PHE A 320 43.18 -5.93 0.10
CA PHE A 320 42.97 -6.87 1.22
C PHE A 320 41.64 -7.61 1.17
N ILE A 321 40.73 -7.24 0.26
CA ILE A 321 39.42 -7.90 0.11
C ILE A 321 39.48 -8.86 -1.09
N GLN A 322 39.46 -10.17 -0.81
CA GLN A 322 39.42 -11.23 -1.83
C GLN A 322 37.98 -11.44 -2.38
N VAL A 323 37.31 -10.37 -2.81
CA VAL A 323 36.04 -10.51 -3.52
C VAL A 323 36.32 -10.62 -5.01
N ASP A 324 35.79 -11.68 -5.63
CA ASP A 324 35.94 -11.93 -7.08
C ASP A 324 35.45 -10.70 -7.88
N PRO A 325 36.33 -10.03 -8.64
CA PRO A 325 35.98 -8.86 -9.45
C PRO A 325 34.82 -9.13 -10.40
N LYS A 326 34.65 -10.37 -10.87
CA LYS A 326 33.53 -10.75 -11.74
C LYS A 326 32.19 -10.68 -11.01
N LYS A 327 32.13 -11.08 -9.73
CA LYS A 327 30.92 -10.97 -8.90
C LYS A 327 30.61 -9.51 -8.57
N ALA A 328 31.63 -8.67 -8.35
CA ALA A 328 31.47 -7.23 -8.15
C ALA A 328 30.96 -6.50 -9.42
N ILE A 329 31.38 -6.95 -10.62
CA ILE A 329 30.91 -6.45 -11.92
C ILE A 329 29.50 -6.98 -12.26
N GLU A 330 29.08 -8.14 -11.74
CA GLU A 330 27.71 -8.66 -11.92
C GLU A 330 26.63 -7.79 -11.23
N TYR A 331 27.02 -7.00 -10.21
CA TYR A 331 26.15 -5.98 -9.57
C TYR A 331 25.87 -4.75 -10.48
N MET A 332 26.48 -4.68 -11.67
CA MET A 332 26.50 -3.48 -12.53
C MET A 332 25.27 -3.35 -13.47
N LEU A 333 24.26 -4.21 -13.36
CA LEU A 333 23.00 -4.16 -14.14
C LEU A 333 21.76 -4.33 -13.23
N MET A 334 21.60 -3.45 -12.23
CA MET A 334 20.72 -3.69 -11.09
C MET A 334 19.35 -3.02 -11.09
N SER A 335 19.06 -1.98 -11.87
CA SER A 335 17.74 -1.31 -11.80
C SER A 335 16.62 -2.10 -12.46
N GLU A 336 16.82 -2.60 -13.69
CA GLU A 336 15.83 -3.42 -14.40
C GLU A 336 15.62 -4.76 -13.69
N ARG A 337 16.70 -5.42 -13.27
CA ARG A 337 16.62 -6.69 -12.53
C ARG A 337 15.92 -6.53 -11.18
N PHE A 338 16.19 -5.44 -10.45
CA PHE A 338 15.48 -5.14 -9.20
C PHE A 338 13.98 -4.98 -9.41
N ILE A 339 13.57 -4.22 -10.44
CA ILE A 339 12.15 -4.05 -10.79
C ILE A 339 11.53 -5.41 -11.16
N LEU A 340 12.16 -6.18 -12.05
CA LEU A 340 11.66 -7.49 -12.47
C LEU A 340 11.53 -8.48 -11.30
N ASP A 341 12.54 -8.57 -10.45
CA ASP A 341 12.53 -9.44 -9.26
C ASP A 341 11.45 -8.99 -8.26
N TYR A 342 11.23 -7.68 -8.12
CA TYR A 342 10.15 -7.13 -7.30
C TYR A 342 8.76 -7.53 -7.85
N PHE A 343 8.49 -7.29 -9.14
CA PHE A 343 7.20 -7.62 -9.75
C PHE A 343 6.92 -9.13 -9.79
N ALA A 344 7.95 -9.96 -9.96
CA ALA A 344 7.83 -11.41 -9.84
C ALA A 344 7.38 -11.84 -8.44
N LYS A 345 8.00 -11.30 -7.38
CA LYS A 345 7.58 -11.56 -5.99
C LYS A 345 6.17 -11.07 -5.73
N LYS A 346 5.82 -9.87 -6.21
CA LYS A 346 4.50 -9.28 -5.95
C LYS A 346 3.38 -10.00 -6.69
N ARG A 347 3.64 -10.52 -7.90
CA ARG A 347 2.72 -11.46 -8.58
C ARG A 347 2.47 -12.71 -7.75
N ALA A 348 3.52 -13.35 -7.25
CA ALA A 348 3.38 -14.58 -6.45
C ALA A 348 2.53 -14.33 -5.20
N GLU A 349 2.75 -13.22 -4.50
CA GLU A 349 1.97 -12.83 -3.32
C GLU A 349 0.48 -12.60 -3.66
N ILE A 350 0.20 -11.90 -4.78
CA ILE A 350 -1.19 -11.65 -5.21
C ILE A 350 -1.89 -12.94 -5.62
N ILE A 351 -1.20 -13.85 -6.33
CA ILE A 351 -1.75 -15.14 -6.74
C ILE A 351 -2.06 -16.01 -5.52
N GLU A 352 -1.13 -16.10 -4.57
CA GLU A 352 -1.33 -16.83 -3.32
C GLU A 352 -2.54 -16.31 -2.54
N TRP A 353 -2.74 -14.99 -2.54
CA TRP A 353 -3.78 -14.34 -1.76
C TRP A 353 -5.18 -14.36 -2.42
N LEU A 354 -5.27 -14.15 -3.74
CA LEU A 354 -6.54 -13.97 -4.47
C LEU A 354 -6.91 -15.12 -5.42
N GLY A 355 -6.00 -16.04 -5.73
CA GLY A 355 -6.26 -17.14 -6.66
C GLY A 355 -6.82 -16.63 -8.00
N ASN A 356 -7.88 -17.27 -8.51
CA ASN A 356 -8.51 -16.90 -9.78
C ASN A 356 -9.24 -15.53 -9.75
N ALA A 357 -9.46 -14.94 -8.57
CA ALA A 357 -10.01 -13.59 -8.47
C ALA A 357 -8.93 -12.49 -8.68
N ALA A 358 -7.67 -12.89 -8.91
CA ALA A 358 -6.54 -12.00 -9.11
C ALA A 358 -6.43 -11.43 -10.53
N ASP A 359 -7.08 -12.02 -11.54
CA ASP A 359 -6.82 -11.76 -12.96
C ASP A 359 -6.79 -10.27 -13.32
N THR A 360 -7.78 -9.50 -12.86
CA THR A 360 -7.85 -8.06 -13.14
C THR A 360 -6.68 -7.29 -12.52
N ARG A 361 -6.25 -7.69 -11.31
CA ARG A 361 -5.12 -7.06 -10.62
C ARG A 361 -3.77 -7.48 -11.20
N LEU A 362 -3.65 -8.73 -11.65
CA LEU A 362 -2.45 -9.22 -12.32
C LEU A 362 -2.23 -8.49 -13.65
N ARG A 363 -3.28 -8.27 -14.44
CA ARG A 363 -3.20 -7.46 -15.66
C ARG A 363 -2.81 -6.00 -15.37
N SER A 364 -3.38 -5.39 -14.33
CA SER A 364 -2.99 -4.03 -13.91
C SER A 364 -1.53 -3.98 -13.48
N LEU A 365 -1.05 -5.02 -12.78
CA LEU A 365 0.33 -5.14 -12.34
C LEU A 365 1.31 -5.31 -13.52
N GLU A 366 0.96 -6.15 -14.50
CA GLU A 366 1.73 -6.34 -15.74
C GLU A 366 1.83 -5.04 -16.55
N ASN A 367 0.72 -4.32 -16.72
CA ASN A 367 0.72 -3.03 -17.41
C ASN A 367 1.62 -2.02 -16.68
N LEU A 368 1.59 -2.00 -15.35
CA LEU A 368 2.41 -1.10 -14.55
C LEU A 368 3.91 -1.46 -14.62
N GLU A 369 4.26 -2.74 -14.63
CA GLU A 369 5.62 -3.21 -14.86
C GLU A 369 6.14 -2.72 -16.23
N ILE A 370 5.33 -2.92 -17.29
CA ILE A 370 5.68 -2.47 -18.65
C ILE A 370 5.86 -0.94 -18.69
N ASP A 371 4.95 -0.19 -18.07
CA ASP A 371 5.02 1.27 -17.98
C ASP A 371 6.32 1.72 -17.28
N LEU A 372 6.63 1.15 -16.12
CA LEU A 372 7.83 1.49 -15.35
C LEU A 372 9.11 1.18 -16.12
N ILE A 373 9.20 -0.01 -16.75
CA ILE A 373 10.36 -0.40 -17.54
C ILE A 373 10.50 0.50 -18.78
N THR A 374 9.39 0.84 -19.44
CA THR A 374 9.41 1.69 -20.63
C THR A 374 9.83 3.12 -20.30
N GLU A 375 9.29 3.69 -19.21
CA GLU A 375 9.67 5.03 -18.72
C GLU A 375 11.14 5.06 -18.28
N MET A 376 11.62 4.01 -17.59
CA MET A 376 13.03 3.87 -17.22
C MET A 376 13.94 3.85 -18.45
N LYS A 377 13.62 3.03 -19.47
CA LYS A 377 14.41 2.94 -20.71
C LYS A 377 14.43 4.25 -21.52
N ARG A 378 13.37 5.06 -21.43
CA ARG A 378 13.31 6.39 -22.07
C ARG A 378 14.18 7.43 -21.40
N ASN A 379 14.31 7.40 -20.06
CA ASN A 379 15.05 8.39 -19.29
C ASN A 379 16.54 8.04 -19.09
N ILE A 380 16.98 6.83 -19.45
CA ILE A 380 18.39 6.42 -19.49
C ILE A 380 19.10 6.92 -20.78
N ARG A 381 18.34 7.31 -21.80
CA ARG A 381 18.85 7.96 -23.02
C ARG A 381 18.82 9.48 -22.87
#